data_AF-A0A0Q6UA56-F1
#
_entry.id   AF-A0A0Q6UA56-F1
#
_cell.length_a   1.000
_cell.length_b   1.000
_cell.length_c   1.000
_cell.angle_alpha   90.00
_cell.angle_beta   90.00
_cell.angle_gamma   90.00
#
_symmetry.space_group_name_H-M   'P 1'
#
loop_
_entity.id
_entity.type
_entity.pdbx_description
1 polymer ?
#
loop_
_entity_poly.entity_id
_entity_poly.type
_entity_poly.pdbx_seq_one_letter_code
_entity_poly.pdbx_strand_id
1 'polypeptide(L)'
;MVSVKAVLYALGAFVLGVLGLISGDFAFQWQPVPEHVPLRSVLASVSAAAMAGAALAAVLPRLAREGRLLLAIFFGVWAVLLHGPHVALQPGSVAEWLGVAESAAMAAGGVALFADTLEAETWRRRLTFSSRIAFGLCLLVFGLSHFVYLAFTAQMVPAWLPWRTGWAAATGAGHVLAGLAFLSNRGLKAAGPAIFGMMASFVVLLHIPRVIAEPTSRMEWTMTAVALTLTGAAFALWRRTAEREPEAEPAVQ
;
A
#
# COMPACT_ATOMS: atom_id res chain seq x y z
N MET A 1 -3.44 22.20 8.72
CA MET A 1 -2.77 21.11 9.46
C MET A 1 -2.34 20.02 8.50
N VAL A 2 -1.19 19.39 8.74
CA VAL A 2 -0.69 18.26 7.94
C VAL A 2 -1.54 17.02 8.26
N SER A 3 -1.97 16.30 7.23
CA SER A 3 -2.84 15.13 7.37
C SER A 3 -2.03 13.91 7.85
N VAL A 4 -2.36 13.34 9.02
CA VAL A 4 -1.64 12.20 9.60
C VAL A 4 -1.63 10.98 8.65
N LYS A 5 -2.77 10.70 7.98
CA LYS A 5 -2.84 9.64 6.95
C LYS A 5 -1.88 9.88 5.78
N ALA A 6 -1.70 11.12 5.37
CA ALA A 6 -0.76 11.47 4.30
C ALA A 6 0.70 11.32 4.77
N VAL A 7 1.01 11.66 6.03
CA VAL A 7 2.35 11.50 6.58
C VAL A 7 2.75 10.03 6.62
N LEU A 8 1.89 9.15 7.12
CA LEU A 8 2.19 7.72 7.19
C LEU A 8 2.44 7.12 5.80
N TYR A 9 1.56 7.42 4.85
CA TYR A 9 1.68 6.98 3.46
C TYR A 9 2.95 7.49 2.78
N ALA A 10 3.22 8.79 2.90
CA ALA A 10 4.37 9.44 2.29
C ALA A 10 5.70 9.04 2.94
N LEU A 11 5.73 8.74 4.24
CA LEU A 11 6.95 8.32 4.93
C LEU A 11 7.52 7.04 4.32
N GLY A 12 6.68 6.02 4.08
CA GLY A 12 7.12 4.80 3.41
C GLY A 12 7.67 5.07 2.01
N ALA A 13 6.97 5.88 1.21
CA ALA A 13 7.37 6.19 -0.16
C ALA A 13 8.67 7.01 -0.21
N PHE A 14 8.84 7.92 0.75
CA PHE A 14 10.05 8.70 0.93
C PHE A 14 11.24 7.80 1.28
N VAL A 15 11.09 6.90 2.25
CA VAL A 15 12.15 5.93 2.60
C VAL A 15 12.49 5.04 1.41
N LEU A 16 11.49 4.57 0.65
CA LEU A 16 11.70 3.79 -0.57
C LEU A 16 12.54 4.56 -1.60
N GLY A 17 12.28 5.87 -1.75
CA GLY A 17 13.04 6.75 -2.65
C GLY A 17 14.47 6.97 -2.16
N VAL A 18 14.66 7.21 -0.86
CA VAL A 18 16.00 7.33 -0.26
C VAL A 18 16.81 6.06 -0.45
N LEU A 19 16.21 4.87 -0.23
CA LEU A 19 16.88 3.59 -0.47
C LEU A 19 17.28 3.41 -1.94
N GLY A 20 16.42 3.81 -2.88
CA GLY A 20 16.75 3.82 -4.30
C GLY A 20 17.93 4.73 -4.65
N LEU A 21 17.98 5.93 -4.05
CA LEU A 21 19.09 6.87 -4.25
C LEU A 21 20.42 6.36 -3.66
N ILE A 22 20.38 5.76 -2.46
CA ILE A 22 21.56 5.20 -1.81
C ILE A 22 22.11 4.02 -2.60
N SER A 23 21.23 3.15 -3.11
CA SER A 23 21.63 1.94 -3.82
C SER A 23 21.94 2.16 -5.30
N GLY A 24 21.45 3.23 -5.91
CA GLY A 24 21.52 3.44 -7.37
C GLY A 24 20.76 2.37 -8.14
N ASP A 25 19.76 1.74 -7.53
CA ASP A 25 19.10 0.54 -8.05
C ASP A 25 17.59 0.54 -7.71
N PHE A 26 16.82 -0.15 -8.56
CA PHE A 26 15.37 -0.31 -8.43
C PHE A 26 14.99 -1.13 -7.19
N ALA A 27 13.77 -0.94 -6.70
CA ALA A 27 13.27 -1.55 -5.46
C ALA A 27 12.91 -3.04 -5.64
N PHE A 28 13.90 -3.90 -5.89
CA PHE A 28 13.76 -5.36 -6.00
C PHE A 28 12.52 -5.78 -6.81
N GLN A 29 11.70 -6.69 -6.26
CA GLN A 29 10.47 -7.18 -6.89
C GLN A 29 9.41 -6.09 -7.10
N TRP A 30 9.45 -4.96 -6.36
CA TRP A 30 8.46 -3.88 -6.54
C TRP A 30 8.71 -3.04 -7.79
N GLN A 31 9.96 -3.01 -8.28
CA GLN A 31 10.34 -2.40 -9.54
C GLN A 31 11.17 -3.40 -10.37
N PRO A 32 10.54 -4.42 -10.98
CA PRO A 32 11.23 -5.50 -11.70
C PRO A 32 11.79 -5.04 -13.07
N VAL A 33 12.64 -4.01 -13.08
CA VAL A 33 13.30 -3.52 -14.29
C VAL A 33 14.49 -4.43 -14.62
N PRO A 34 14.50 -5.07 -15.81
CA PRO A 34 15.53 -6.04 -16.18
C PRO A 34 16.95 -5.45 -16.17
N GLU A 35 17.93 -6.28 -15.82
CA GLU A 35 19.34 -5.86 -15.72
C GLU A 35 19.93 -5.34 -17.04
N HIS A 36 19.42 -5.82 -18.18
CA HIS A 36 19.90 -5.45 -19.51
C HIS A 36 19.42 -4.09 -20.00
N VAL A 37 18.56 -3.38 -19.24
CA VAL A 37 18.08 -2.05 -19.62
C VAL A 37 19.24 -1.06 -19.63
N PRO A 38 19.47 -0.30 -20.72
CA PRO A 38 20.54 0.69 -20.75
C PRO A 38 20.29 1.80 -19.72
N LEU A 39 21.37 2.33 -19.13
CA LEU A 39 21.31 3.39 -18.11
C LEU A 39 20.46 3.03 -16.88
N ARG A 40 20.29 1.73 -16.57
CA ARG A 40 19.43 1.23 -15.48
C ARG A 40 19.65 1.94 -14.15
N SER A 41 20.90 2.17 -13.74
CA SER A 41 21.22 2.85 -12.48
C SER A 41 20.83 4.34 -12.49
N VAL A 42 21.00 5.01 -13.63
CA VAL A 42 20.55 6.41 -13.81
C VAL A 42 19.02 6.48 -13.74
N LEU A 43 18.34 5.58 -14.44
CA LEU A 43 16.87 5.48 -14.41
C LEU A 43 16.37 5.18 -13.00
N ALA A 44 17.04 4.28 -12.26
CA ALA A 44 16.73 3.98 -10.87
C ALA A 44 16.88 5.21 -9.97
N SER A 45 17.99 5.94 -10.10
CA SER A 45 18.22 7.18 -9.33
C SER A 45 17.21 8.28 -9.65
N VAL A 46 16.83 8.45 -10.93
CA VAL A 46 15.78 9.40 -11.33
C VAL A 46 14.41 8.99 -10.79
N SER A 47 14.06 7.71 -10.91
CA SER A 47 12.84 7.13 -10.34
C SER A 47 12.77 7.36 -8.82
N ALA A 48 13.88 7.09 -8.12
CA ALA A 48 14.02 7.24 -6.69
C ALA A 48 13.93 8.70 -6.24
N ALA A 49 14.59 9.64 -6.95
CA ALA A 49 14.50 11.08 -6.70
C ALA A 49 13.06 11.60 -6.89
N ALA A 50 12.40 11.19 -7.99
CA ALA A 50 11.03 11.58 -8.29
C ALA A 50 10.06 11.09 -7.21
N MET A 51 10.20 9.84 -6.76
CA MET A 51 9.37 9.28 -5.70
C MET A 51 9.59 9.99 -4.35
N ALA A 52 10.85 10.23 -3.95
CA ALA A 52 11.17 10.94 -2.73
C ALA A 52 10.64 12.39 -2.76
N GLY A 53 10.80 13.08 -3.89
CA GLY A 53 10.27 14.43 -4.09
C GLY A 53 8.74 14.47 -4.05
N ALA A 54 8.07 13.52 -4.70
CA ALA A 54 6.61 13.40 -4.67
C ALA A 54 6.08 13.10 -3.25
N ALA A 55 6.80 12.29 -2.48
CA ALA A 55 6.48 12.00 -1.08
C ALA A 55 6.61 13.24 -0.18
N LEU A 56 7.69 14.00 -0.31
CA LEU A 56 7.85 15.30 0.36
C LEU A 56 6.72 16.27 -0.03
N ALA A 57 6.45 16.40 -1.33
CA ALA A 57 5.38 17.26 -1.83
C ALA A 57 4.00 16.86 -1.26
N ALA A 58 3.70 15.56 -1.13
CA ALA A 58 2.40 15.06 -0.68
C ALA A 58 2.00 15.51 0.74
N VAL A 59 2.97 15.86 1.59
CA VAL A 59 2.76 16.33 2.97
C VAL A 59 2.89 17.84 3.12
N LEU A 60 3.51 18.54 2.17
CA LEU A 60 3.63 20.00 2.17
C LEU A 60 2.31 20.65 1.75
N PRO A 61 1.68 21.52 2.57
CA PRO A 61 0.36 22.07 2.27
C PRO A 61 0.22 22.71 0.88
N ARG A 62 1.29 23.35 0.39
CA ARG A 62 1.32 24.03 -0.91
C ARG A 62 1.43 23.09 -2.12
N LEU A 63 1.98 21.89 -1.93
CA LEU A 63 2.27 20.92 -3.00
C LEU A 63 1.53 19.58 -2.80
N ALA A 64 0.65 19.52 -1.79
CA ALA A 64 0.04 18.28 -1.35
C ALA A 64 -0.78 17.63 -2.46
N ARG A 65 -1.50 18.42 -3.25
CA ARG A 65 -2.32 17.94 -4.36
C ARG A 65 -1.45 17.26 -5.41
N GLU A 66 -0.39 17.93 -5.84
CA GLU A 66 0.53 17.49 -6.88
C GLU A 66 1.31 16.26 -6.41
N GLY A 67 1.86 16.28 -5.19
CA GLY A 67 2.59 15.14 -4.64
C GLY A 67 1.74 13.88 -4.49
N ARG A 68 0.49 14.01 -4.03
CA ARG A 68 -0.44 12.87 -3.91
C ARG A 68 -0.82 12.30 -5.28
N LEU A 69 -1.04 13.17 -6.27
CA LEU A 69 -1.31 12.76 -7.64
C LEU A 69 -0.09 12.05 -8.25
N LEU A 70 1.11 12.61 -8.08
CA LEU A 70 2.34 12.03 -8.58
C LEU A 70 2.58 10.64 -7.99
N LEU A 71 2.44 10.45 -6.67
CA LEU A 71 2.55 9.13 -6.06
C LEU A 71 1.49 8.14 -6.58
N ALA A 72 0.25 8.60 -6.79
CA ALA A 72 -0.81 7.77 -7.36
C ALA A 72 -0.46 7.28 -8.77
N ILE A 73 0.02 8.20 -9.63
CA ILE A 73 0.44 7.88 -11.00
C ILE A 73 1.65 6.96 -10.97
N PHE A 74 2.63 7.25 -10.11
CA PHE A 74 3.89 6.53 -10.05
C PHE A 74 3.71 5.06 -9.66
N PHE A 75 2.96 4.78 -8.59
CA PHE A 75 2.63 3.39 -8.23
C PHE A 75 1.64 2.74 -9.20
N GLY A 76 0.76 3.53 -9.84
CA GLY A 76 -0.10 3.04 -10.92
C GLY A 76 0.71 2.58 -12.14
N VAL A 77 1.77 3.32 -12.48
CA VAL A 77 2.73 2.94 -13.52
C VAL A 77 3.46 1.66 -13.15
N TRP A 78 3.85 1.46 -11.88
CA TRP A 78 4.43 0.19 -11.44
C TRP A 78 3.45 -0.96 -11.63
N ALA A 79 2.20 -0.80 -11.17
CA ALA A 79 1.18 -1.84 -11.27
C ALA A 79 0.91 -2.26 -12.73
N VAL A 80 0.84 -1.30 -13.65
CA VAL A 80 0.47 -1.56 -15.04
C VAL A 80 1.68 -1.90 -15.91
N LEU A 81 2.73 -1.07 -15.90
CA LEU A 81 3.85 -1.21 -16.84
C LEU A 81 4.91 -2.16 -16.34
N LEU A 82 5.17 -2.24 -15.03
CA LEU A 82 6.19 -3.12 -14.49
C LEU A 82 5.64 -4.51 -14.17
N HIS A 83 4.44 -4.59 -13.60
CA HIS A 83 3.84 -5.87 -13.19
C HIS A 83 2.83 -6.45 -14.19
N GLY A 84 2.13 -5.61 -14.96
CA GLY A 84 1.14 -6.05 -15.95
C GLY A 84 1.68 -7.05 -16.99
N PRO A 85 2.87 -6.84 -17.60
CA PRO A 85 3.45 -7.80 -18.52
C PRO A 85 3.71 -9.18 -17.89
N HIS A 86 4.16 -9.21 -16.63
CA HIS A 86 4.45 -10.45 -15.94
C HIS A 86 3.18 -11.29 -15.71
N VAL A 87 2.08 -10.63 -15.29
CA VAL A 87 0.77 -11.27 -15.18
C VAL A 87 0.25 -11.74 -16.54
N ALA A 88 0.44 -10.96 -17.61
CA ALA A 88 0.02 -11.37 -18.96
C ALA A 88 0.77 -12.63 -19.44
N LEU A 89 2.04 -12.78 -19.08
CA LEU A 89 2.85 -13.95 -19.39
C LEU A 89 2.54 -15.14 -18.47
N GLN A 90 2.19 -14.89 -17.21
CA GLN A 90 1.95 -15.92 -16.19
C GLN A 90 0.64 -15.67 -15.42
N PRO A 91 -0.54 -15.73 -16.08
CA PRO A 91 -1.80 -15.30 -15.48
C PRO A 91 -2.26 -16.19 -14.30
N GLY A 92 -1.73 -17.41 -14.19
CA GLY A 92 -1.98 -18.31 -13.06
C GLY A 92 -1.08 -18.08 -11.84
N SER A 93 -0.08 -17.20 -11.93
CA SER A 93 0.86 -16.97 -10.84
C SER A 93 0.32 -15.96 -9.83
N VAL A 94 0.05 -16.41 -8.60
CA VAL A 94 -0.39 -15.54 -7.51
C VAL A 94 0.71 -14.55 -7.10
N ALA A 95 1.99 -14.90 -7.26
CA ALA A 95 3.10 -14.00 -7.00
C ALA A 95 3.10 -12.79 -7.95
N GLU A 96 2.84 -13.01 -9.25
CA GLU A 96 2.80 -11.89 -10.21
C GLU A 96 1.59 -10.99 -9.96
N TRP A 97 0.43 -11.59 -9.63
CA TRP A 97 -0.73 -10.81 -9.20
C TRP A 97 -0.48 -10.04 -7.90
N LEU A 98 0.34 -10.57 -6.99
CA LEU A 98 0.70 -9.88 -5.75
C LEU A 98 1.49 -8.60 -6.04
N GLY A 99 2.44 -8.63 -6.98
CA GLY A 99 3.18 -7.44 -7.41
C GLY A 99 2.28 -6.34 -7.99
N VAL A 100 1.29 -6.72 -8.80
CA VAL A 100 0.22 -5.80 -9.26
C VAL A 100 -0.57 -5.26 -8.08
N ALA A 101 -1.02 -6.12 -7.17
CA ALA A 101 -1.88 -5.74 -6.05
C ALA A 101 -1.18 -4.80 -5.06
N GLU A 102 0.09 -5.03 -4.74
CA GLU A 102 0.87 -4.14 -3.86
C GLU A 102 1.02 -2.76 -4.48
N SER A 103 1.42 -2.70 -5.76
CA SER A 103 1.56 -1.44 -6.49
C SER A 103 0.22 -0.71 -6.64
N ALA A 104 -0.84 -1.42 -7.00
CA ALA A 104 -2.17 -0.86 -7.16
C ALA A 104 -2.80 -0.41 -5.84
N ALA A 105 -2.53 -1.09 -4.72
CA ALA A 105 -2.98 -0.67 -3.39
C ALA A 105 -2.29 0.62 -2.95
N MET A 106 -0.98 0.76 -3.18
CA MET A 106 -0.27 2.02 -2.93
C MET A 106 -0.84 3.14 -3.82
N ALA A 107 -1.04 2.87 -5.12
CA ALA A 107 -1.68 3.82 -6.04
C ALA A 107 -3.08 4.24 -5.57
N ALA A 108 -3.90 3.30 -5.10
CA ALA A 108 -5.23 3.57 -4.57
C ALA A 108 -5.17 4.48 -3.33
N GLY A 109 -4.17 4.31 -2.47
CA GLY A 109 -3.87 5.24 -1.37
C GLY A 109 -3.57 6.66 -1.86
N GLY A 110 -2.73 6.79 -2.89
CA GLY A 110 -2.45 8.06 -3.55
C GLY A 110 -3.70 8.72 -4.16
N VAL A 111 -4.51 7.95 -4.90
CA VAL A 111 -5.78 8.43 -5.48
C VAL A 111 -6.74 8.87 -4.38
N ALA A 112 -6.85 8.08 -3.30
CA ALA A 112 -7.66 8.44 -2.15
C ALA A 112 -7.15 9.73 -1.52
N LEU A 113 -5.86 9.94 -1.29
CA LEU A 113 -5.36 11.20 -0.73
C LEU A 113 -5.52 12.39 -1.69
N PHE A 114 -5.36 12.17 -3.00
CA PHE A 114 -5.54 13.20 -4.02
C PHE A 114 -7.00 13.65 -4.11
N ALA A 115 -7.96 12.73 -4.05
CA ALA A 115 -9.38 13.07 -4.09
C ALA A 115 -9.78 14.01 -2.94
N ASP A 116 -9.07 14.03 -1.80
CA ASP A 116 -9.36 14.91 -0.66
C ASP A 116 -9.05 16.38 -0.98
N THR A 117 -8.28 16.62 -2.04
CA THR A 117 -7.87 17.97 -2.47
C THR A 117 -8.75 18.54 -3.57
N LEU A 118 -9.67 17.74 -4.14
CA LEU A 118 -10.46 18.16 -5.29
C LEU A 118 -11.74 18.87 -4.86
N GLU A 119 -11.93 20.12 -5.26
CA GLU A 119 -13.19 20.85 -5.05
C GLU A 119 -14.35 20.29 -5.88
N ALA A 120 -14.06 19.77 -7.08
CA ALA A 120 -15.08 19.21 -7.98
C ALA A 120 -15.66 17.90 -7.44
N GLU A 121 -16.87 17.97 -6.86
CA GLU A 121 -17.55 16.85 -6.20
C GLU A 121 -17.72 15.62 -7.10
N THR A 122 -18.01 15.81 -8.39
CA THR A 122 -18.14 14.70 -9.36
C THR A 122 -16.86 13.88 -9.46
N TRP A 123 -15.70 14.54 -9.61
CA TRP A 123 -14.41 13.87 -9.70
C TRP A 123 -13.97 13.28 -8.36
N ARG A 124 -14.20 14.01 -7.26
CA ARG A 124 -13.98 13.52 -5.90
C ARG A 124 -14.73 12.20 -5.66
N ARG A 125 -16.02 12.13 -6.01
CA ARG A 125 -16.83 10.91 -5.87
C ARG A 125 -16.33 9.77 -6.73
N ARG A 126 -16.03 10.02 -8.01
CA ARG A 126 -15.51 9.01 -8.94
C ARG A 126 -14.19 8.41 -8.47
N LEU A 127 -13.23 9.25 -8.07
CA LEU A 127 -11.92 8.80 -7.58
C LEU A 127 -11.99 8.10 -6.22
N THR A 128 -12.91 8.53 -5.35
CA THR A 128 -13.17 7.83 -4.09
C THR A 128 -13.76 6.44 -4.35
N PHE A 129 -14.69 6.33 -5.29
CA PHE A 129 -15.24 5.03 -5.68
C PHE A 129 -14.17 4.14 -6.29
N SER A 130 -13.38 4.64 -7.25
CA SER A 130 -12.37 3.84 -7.94
C SER A 130 -11.26 3.37 -7.01
N SER A 131 -10.75 4.24 -6.12
CA SER A 131 -9.72 3.86 -5.14
C SER A 131 -10.21 2.81 -4.16
N ARG A 132 -11.47 2.91 -3.69
CA ARG A 132 -12.09 1.90 -2.83
C ARG A 132 -12.20 0.54 -3.53
N ILE A 133 -12.68 0.51 -4.78
CA ILE A 133 -12.81 -0.73 -5.54
C ILE A 133 -11.43 -1.34 -5.82
N ALA A 134 -10.47 -0.54 -6.31
CA ALA A 134 -9.12 -1.01 -6.57
C ALA A 134 -8.47 -1.59 -5.31
N PHE A 135 -8.55 -0.89 -4.17
CA PHE A 135 -8.02 -1.39 -2.91
C PHE A 135 -8.72 -2.68 -2.46
N GLY A 136 -10.05 -2.75 -2.56
CA GLY A 136 -10.81 -3.96 -2.25
C GLY A 136 -10.37 -5.17 -3.06
N LEU A 137 -10.12 -5.01 -4.37
CA LEU A 137 -9.57 -6.08 -5.21
C LEU A 137 -8.16 -6.49 -4.77
N CYS A 138 -7.30 -5.53 -4.44
CA CYS A 138 -5.94 -5.82 -3.96
C CYS A 138 -5.95 -6.64 -2.66
N LEU A 139 -6.86 -6.31 -1.73
CA LEU A 139 -7.03 -7.07 -0.49
C LEU A 139 -7.45 -8.52 -0.75
N LEU A 140 -8.26 -8.81 -1.78
CA LEU A 140 -8.56 -10.20 -2.14
C LEU A 140 -7.31 -10.96 -2.60
N VAL A 141 -6.44 -10.31 -3.37
CA VAL A 141 -5.16 -10.90 -3.80
C VAL A 141 -4.22 -11.12 -2.60
N PHE A 142 -4.13 -10.16 -1.68
CA PHE A 142 -3.35 -10.33 -0.44
C PHE A 142 -3.90 -11.49 0.40
N GLY A 143 -5.21 -11.62 0.52
CA GLY A 143 -5.84 -12.73 1.21
C GLY A 143 -5.52 -14.07 0.55
N LEU A 144 -5.65 -14.15 -0.78
CA LEU A 144 -5.31 -15.35 -1.54
C LEU A 144 -3.83 -15.73 -1.38
N SER A 145 -2.92 -14.76 -1.42
CA SER A 145 -1.48 -15.02 -1.28
C SER A 145 -1.13 -15.60 0.09
N HIS A 146 -1.81 -15.21 1.16
CA HIS A 146 -1.63 -15.81 2.49
C HIS A 146 -2.00 -17.29 2.52
N PHE A 147 -3.00 -17.73 1.75
CA PHE A 147 -3.38 -19.13 1.70
C PHE A 147 -2.49 -19.95 0.76
N VAL A 148 -2.14 -19.39 -0.41
CA VAL A 148 -1.25 -20.05 -1.38
C VAL A 148 0.17 -20.21 -0.84
N TYR A 149 0.67 -19.21 -0.11
CA TYR A 149 2.01 -19.19 0.47
C TYR A 149 1.99 -19.39 1.98
N LEU A 150 0.99 -20.09 2.53
CA LEU A 150 0.75 -20.20 3.97
C LEU A 150 1.97 -20.62 4.79
N ALA A 151 2.75 -21.59 4.30
CA ALA A 151 3.97 -22.04 4.99
C ALA A 151 5.02 -20.92 5.07
N PHE A 152 5.20 -20.15 3.99
CA PHE A 152 6.11 -19.01 3.97
C PHE A 152 5.60 -17.86 4.83
N THR A 153 4.30 -17.53 4.75
CA THR A 153 3.69 -16.52 5.60
C THR A 153 3.79 -16.87 7.08
N ALA A 154 3.63 -18.14 7.46
CA ALA A 154 3.81 -18.59 8.84
C ALA A 154 5.24 -18.42 9.36
N GLN A 155 6.26 -18.48 8.48
CA GLN A 155 7.65 -18.21 8.85
C GLN A 155 7.88 -16.72 9.17
N MET A 156 7.08 -15.83 8.57
CA MET A 156 7.14 -14.39 8.85
C MET A 156 6.54 -14.02 10.21
N VAL A 157 5.66 -14.86 10.78
CA VAL A 157 5.08 -14.63 12.10
C VAL A 157 6.17 -14.78 13.19
N PRO A 158 6.23 -13.91 14.22
CA PRO A 158 7.36 -13.87 15.12
C PRO A 158 7.63 -15.17 15.86
N ALA A 159 8.92 -15.48 16.00
CA ALA A 159 9.58 -16.27 17.04
C ALA A 159 8.67 -16.88 18.14
N TRP A 160 8.22 -15.94 18.95
CA TRP A 160 7.62 -16.13 20.27
C TRP A 160 6.11 -16.32 20.23
N LEU A 161 5.45 -16.07 19.09
CA LEU A 161 4.00 -16.20 18.97
C LEU A 161 3.64 -17.65 18.64
N PRO A 162 2.81 -18.34 19.46
CA PRO A 162 2.36 -19.69 19.16
C PRO A 162 1.38 -19.68 17.98
N TRP A 163 1.10 -20.87 17.43
CA TRP A 163 0.11 -21.07 16.38
C TRP A 163 0.31 -20.18 15.13
N ARG A 164 1.55 -20.06 14.66
CA ARG A 164 1.93 -19.20 13.54
C ARG A 164 1.13 -19.42 12.26
N THR A 165 0.86 -20.68 11.90
CA THR A 165 0.01 -21.02 10.75
C THR A 165 -1.42 -20.51 10.93
N GLY A 166 -1.95 -20.54 12.16
CA GLY A 166 -3.26 -19.97 12.50
C GLY A 166 -3.31 -18.47 12.29
N TRP A 167 -2.28 -17.75 12.74
CA TRP A 167 -2.16 -16.31 12.50
C TRP A 167 -2.03 -15.97 11.01
N ALA A 168 -1.22 -16.71 10.26
CA ALA A 168 -1.10 -16.52 8.81
C ALA A 168 -2.43 -16.75 8.07
N ALA A 169 -3.19 -17.78 8.47
CA ALA A 169 -4.54 -18.02 7.92
C ALA A 169 -5.55 -16.94 8.35
N ALA A 170 -5.49 -16.49 9.62
CA ALA A 170 -6.38 -15.47 10.16
C ALA A 170 -6.17 -14.11 9.48
N THR A 171 -4.91 -13.71 9.23
CA THR A 171 -4.61 -12.49 8.50
C THR A 171 -5.02 -12.60 7.03
N GLY A 172 -4.85 -13.78 6.41
CA GLY A 172 -5.39 -14.05 5.07
C GLY A 172 -6.90 -13.87 4.99
N ALA A 173 -7.64 -14.46 5.92
CA ALA A 173 -9.09 -14.29 6.04
C ALA A 173 -9.48 -12.82 6.30
N GLY A 174 -8.73 -12.12 7.15
CA GLY A 174 -8.92 -10.70 7.42
C GLY A 174 -8.79 -9.83 6.16
N HIS A 175 -7.80 -10.09 5.31
CA HIS A 175 -7.67 -9.42 4.01
C HIS A 175 -8.86 -9.72 3.09
N VAL A 176 -9.30 -10.99 2.99
CA VAL A 176 -10.47 -11.34 2.16
C VAL A 176 -11.73 -10.63 2.63
N LEU A 177 -12.04 -10.70 3.93
CA LEU A 177 -13.23 -10.08 4.51
C LEU A 177 -13.21 -8.55 4.35
N ALA A 178 -12.05 -7.93 4.56
CA ALA A 178 -11.89 -6.51 4.30
C ALA A 178 -12.06 -6.20 2.81
N GLY A 179 -11.46 -6.97 1.90
CA GLY A 179 -11.63 -6.82 0.46
C GLY A 179 -13.09 -6.85 0.03
N LEU A 180 -13.85 -7.85 0.50
CA LEU A 180 -15.29 -7.96 0.25
C LEU A 180 -16.08 -6.75 0.79
N ALA A 181 -15.80 -6.31 2.01
CA ALA A 181 -16.41 -5.11 2.60
C ALA A 181 -16.12 -3.84 1.78
N PHE A 182 -14.85 -3.68 1.36
CA PHE A 182 -14.40 -2.60 0.50
C PHE A 182 -15.04 -2.64 -0.88
N LEU A 183 -15.33 -3.81 -1.45
CA LEU A 183 -16.02 -3.93 -2.74
C LEU A 183 -17.52 -3.64 -2.61
N SER A 184 -18.18 -4.27 -1.64
CA SER A 184 -19.63 -4.17 -1.45
C SER A 184 -20.07 -2.87 -0.80
N ASN A 185 -19.14 -2.05 -0.31
CA ASN A 185 -19.41 -0.86 0.50
C ASN A 185 -20.24 -1.17 1.76
N ARG A 186 -20.05 -2.36 2.35
CA ARG A 186 -20.77 -2.80 3.55
C ARG A 186 -19.79 -3.17 4.65
N GLY A 187 -20.11 -2.84 5.91
CA GLY A 187 -19.25 -3.16 7.05
C GLY A 187 -17.95 -2.36 7.14
N LEU A 188 -17.82 -1.25 6.41
CA LEU A 188 -16.58 -0.45 6.37
C LEU A 188 -16.17 0.14 7.73
N LYS A 189 -17.14 0.38 8.62
CA LYS A 189 -16.87 0.81 10.00
C LYS A 189 -16.01 -0.18 10.78
N ALA A 190 -16.22 -1.48 10.56
CA ALA A 190 -15.44 -2.54 11.20
C ALA A 190 -14.22 -2.90 10.35
N ALA A 191 -14.42 -3.07 9.03
CA ALA A 191 -13.36 -3.52 8.13
C ALA A 191 -12.22 -2.52 7.98
N GLY A 192 -12.50 -1.21 7.91
CA GLY A 192 -11.52 -0.14 7.77
C GLY A 192 -10.48 -0.07 8.90
N PRO A 193 -10.88 0.08 10.17
CA PRO A 193 -9.93 0.07 11.28
C PRO A 193 -9.25 -1.29 11.45
N ALA A 194 -9.97 -2.40 11.19
CA ALA A 194 -9.40 -3.74 11.31
C ALA A 194 -8.27 -3.98 10.30
N ILE A 195 -8.47 -3.66 9.01
CA ILE A 195 -7.42 -3.83 7.99
C ILE A 195 -6.24 -2.90 8.25
N PHE A 196 -6.49 -1.64 8.63
CA PHE A 196 -5.43 -0.71 9.00
C PHE A 196 -4.63 -1.21 10.21
N GLY A 197 -5.32 -1.62 11.28
CA GLY A 197 -4.69 -2.11 12.51
C GLY A 197 -3.87 -3.38 12.28
N MET A 198 -4.39 -4.31 11.47
CA MET A 198 -3.69 -5.53 11.09
C MET A 198 -2.40 -5.20 10.31
N MET A 199 -2.46 -4.34 9.28
CA MET A 199 -1.27 -3.98 8.49
C MET A 199 -0.25 -3.18 9.32
N ALA A 200 -0.73 -2.26 10.17
CA ALA A 200 0.12 -1.54 11.11
C ALA A 200 0.82 -2.50 12.10
N SER A 201 0.13 -3.56 12.54
CA SER A 201 0.74 -4.58 13.39
C SER A 201 1.89 -5.31 12.69
N PHE A 202 1.85 -5.50 11.37
CA PHE A 202 2.97 -6.11 10.64
C PHE A 202 4.19 -5.21 10.63
N VAL A 203 3.99 -3.89 10.46
CA VAL A 203 5.08 -2.92 10.55
C VAL A 203 5.75 -3.01 11.92
N VAL A 204 4.96 -3.02 13.00
CA VAL A 204 5.48 -3.00 14.38
C VAL A 204 6.07 -4.33 14.82
N LEU A 205 5.40 -5.44 14.53
CA LEU A 205 5.75 -6.76 15.06
C LEU A 205 6.69 -7.56 14.14
N LEU A 206 6.70 -7.26 12.84
CA LEU A 206 7.53 -7.98 11.86
C LEU A 206 8.65 -7.10 11.33
N HIS A 207 8.31 -5.97 10.71
CA HIS A 207 9.28 -5.21 9.92
C HIS A 207 10.28 -4.44 10.78
N ILE A 208 9.82 -3.74 11.83
CA ILE A 208 10.72 -3.03 12.76
C ILE A 208 11.72 -4.00 13.43
N PRO A 209 11.29 -5.13 14.02
CA PRO A 209 12.23 -6.09 14.60
C PRO A 209 13.25 -6.65 13.61
N ARG A 210 12.86 -6.91 12.36
CA ARG A 210 13.79 -7.42 11.34
C ARG A 210 14.82 -6.38 10.92
N VAL A 211 14.42 -5.12 10.78
CA VAL A 211 15.36 -4.00 10.55
C VAL A 211 16.30 -3.81 11.75
N ILE A 212 15.83 -3.96 12.99
CA ILE A 212 16.69 -3.89 14.17
C ILE A 212 17.70 -5.04 14.18
N ALA A 213 17.29 -6.24 13.79
CA ALA A 213 18.16 -7.42 13.73
C ALA A 213 19.19 -7.34 12.59
N GLU A 214 18.84 -6.74 11.45
CA GLU A 214 19.71 -6.60 10.29
C GLU A 214 19.68 -5.16 9.70
N PRO A 215 20.25 -4.17 10.41
CA PRO A 215 20.07 -2.75 10.07
C PRO A 215 20.74 -2.32 8.77
N THR A 216 21.69 -3.10 8.27
CA THR A 216 22.35 -2.86 6.98
C THR A 216 21.62 -3.51 5.81
N SER A 217 20.57 -4.30 6.07
CA SER A 217 19.81 -5.00 5.03
C SER A 217 18.90 -4.06 4.26
N ARG A 218 19.29 -3.76 3.02
CA ARG A 218 18.45 -2.99 2.09
C ARG A 218 17.08 -3.64 1.87
N MET A 219 17.01 -4.98 1.87
CA MET A 219 15.77 -5.70 1.67
C MET A 219 14.79 -5.49 2.83
N GLU A 220 15.26 -5.58 4.08
CA GLU A 220 14.42 -5.36 5.27
C GLU A 220 13.89 -3.92 5.33
N TRP A 221 14.74 -2.93 5.02
CA TRP A 221 14.31 -1.54 4.90
C TRP A 221 13.30 -1.32 3.77
N THR A 222 13.49 -1.98 2.61
CA THR A 222 12.56 -1.87 1.47
C THR A 222 11.20 -2.47 1.82
N MET A 223 11.16 -3.68 2.40
CA MET A 223 9.92 -4.30 2.87
C MET A 223 9.20 -3.43 3.88
N THR A 224 9.94 -2.86 4.84
CA THR A 224 9.38 -1.95 5.84
C THR A 224 8.74 -0.72 5.20
N ALA A 225 9.42 -0.10 4.23
CA ALA A 225 8.95 1.09 3.53
C ALA A 225 7.70 0.80 2.69
N VAL A 226 7.66 -0.32 1.95
CA VAL A 226 6.45 -0.76 1.22
C VAL A 226 5.30 -1.01 2.18
N ALA A 227 5.53 -1.77 3.25
CA ALA A 227 4.51 -2.07 4.26
C ALA A 227 3.95 -0.80 4.91
N LEU A 228 4.81 0.21 5.14
CA LEU A 228 4.41 1.50 5.68
C LEU A 228 3.54 2.30 4.70
N THR A 229 3.88 2.33 3.41
CA THR A 229 3.06 2.98 2.39
C THR A 229 1.71 2.27 2.21
N LEU A 230 1.70 0.94 2.18
CA LEU A 230 0.47 0.15 2.12
C LEU A 230 -0.43 0.38 3.36
N THR A 231 0.17 0.44 4.55
CA THR A 231 -0.54 0.78 5.80
C THR A 231 -1.11 2.20 5.74
N GLY A 232 -0.36 3.15 5.20
CA GLY A 232 -0.83 4.51 4.94
C GLY A 232 -1.99 4.57 3.94
N ALA A 233 -1.97 3.74 2.90
CA ALA A 233 -3.07 3.60 1.95
C ALA A 233 -4.34 3.08 2.63
N ALA A 234 -4.21 2.01 3.44
CA ALA A 234 -5.30 1.49 4.26
C ALA A 234 -5.88 2.57 5.19
N PHE A 235 -5.01 3.36 5.84
CA PHE A 235 -5.44 4.43 6.73
C PHE A 235 -6.19 5.55 5.98
N ALA A 236 -5.68 5.94 4.81
CA ALA A 236 -6.29 6.97 3.98
C ALA A 236 -7.71 6.57 3.54
N LEU A 237 -7.89 5.30 3.18
CA LEU A 237 -9.18 4.75 2.77
C LEU A 237 -10.14 4.55 3.95
N TRP A 238 -9.67 4.09 5.11
CA TRP A 238 -10.49 3.96 6.32
C TRP A 238 -11.04 5.31 6.81
N ARG A 239 -10.20 6.35 6.98
CA ARG A 239 -10.67 7.63 7.54
C ARG A 239 -11.77 8.28 6.70
N ARG A 240 -11.76 8.04 5.39
CA ARG A 240 -12.79 8.52 4.47
C ARG A 240 -14.14 7.83 4.65
N THR A 241 -14.15 6.56 5.04
CA THR A 241 -15.41 5.85 5.31
C THR A 241 -16.00 6.29 6.64
N ALA A 242 -15.16 6.66 7.61
CA ALA A 242 -15.60 7.22 8.88
C ALA A 242 -16.22 8.62 8.75
N GLU A 243 -15.73 9.45 7.83
CA GLU A 243 -16.21 10.83 7.61
C GLU A 243 -17.55 10.93 6.83
N ARG A 244 -18.05 9.82 6.26
CA ARG A 244 -19.26 9.81 5.41
C ARG A 244 -20.56 9.50 6.14
N GLU A 245 -20.51 9.14 7.41
CA GLU A 245 -21.72 8.81 8.16
C GLU A 245 -21.99 9.89 9.22
N PRO A 246 -23.08 10.66 9.11
CA PRO A 246 -23.62 11.39 10.25
C PRO A 246 -23.95 10.37 11.35
N GLU A 247 -23.69 10.71 12.62
CA GLU A 247 -24.38 10.04 13.72
C GLU A 247 -25.87 10.03 13.38
N ALA A 248 -26.48 8.84 13.37
CA ALA A 248 -27.92 8.75 13.28
C ALA A 248 -28.47 9.54 14.48
N GLU A 249 -29.08 10.70 14.19
CA GLU A 249 -29.78 11.51 15.16
C GLU A 249 -30.73 10.56 15.91
N PRO A 250 -30.63 10.45 17.24
CA PRO A 250 -31.52 9.57 17.99
C PRO A 250 -32.93 10.02 17.67
N ALA A 251 -33.75 9.09 17.16
CA ALA A 251 -35.15 9.35 16.90
C ALA A 251 -35.77 9.90 18.18
N VAL A 252 -36.06 11.20 18.18
CA VAL A 252 -36.84 11.84 19.23
C VAL A 252 -38.22 11.20 19.15
N GLN A 253 -38.51 10.32 20.10
CA GLN A 253 -39.84 9.81 20.39
C GLN A 253 -40.55 10.76 21.34
#